data_AF-A0A7Y5DEW9-F1
#
_entry.id   AF-A0A7Y5DEW9-F1
#
_cell.length_a   1.000
_cell.length_b   1.000
_cell.length_c   1.000
_cell.angle_alpha   90.00
_cell.angle_beta   90.00
_cell.angle_gamma   90.00
#
_symmetry.space_group_name_H-M   'P 1'
#
loop_
_entity.id
_entity.type
_entity.pdbx_description
1 polymer ?
#
loop_
_entity_poly.entity_id
_entity_poly.type
_entity_poly.pdbx_seq_one_letter_code
_entity_poly.pdbx_strand_id
1 'polypeptide(L)' 'WLSNITGQQPRIPLEGVKMAKYKMHYDCSKAIRELGIPQTPPEVALEKAVRWFRDHKYA' A
#
# COMPACT_ATOMS: atom_id res chain seq x y z
N TRP A 1 -6.89 -12.63 -17.79
CA TRP A 1 -7.80 -13.32 -18.73
C TRP A 1 -8.86 -12.36 -19.27
N LEU A 2 -9.70 -11.73 -18.43
CA LEU A 2 -10.65 -10.68 -18.85
C LEU A 2 -9.99 -9.46 -19.54
N SER A 3 -8.82 -9.02 -19.07
CA SER A 3 -8.05 -7.91 -19.68
C SER A 3 -7.60 -8.20 -21.12
N ASN A 4 -7.30 -9.46 -21.45
CA ASN A 4 -6.89 -9.85 -22.81
C ASN A 4 -8.08 -9.87 -23.78
N ILE A 5 -9.30 -10.00 -23.26
CA ILE A 5 -10.55 -10.02 -24.05
C ILE A 5 -11.11 -8.60 -24.20
N THR A 6 -11.01 -7.80 -23.13
CA THR A 6 -11.56 -6.42 -23.08
C THR A 6 -10.56 -5.35 -23.52
N GLY A 7 -9.28 -5.67 -23.65
CA GLY A 7 -8.21 -4.70 -23.90
C GLY A 7 -7.93 -3.75 -22.74
N GLN A 8 -8.70 -3.84 -21.64
CA GLN A 8 -8.59 -2.93 -20.51
C GLN A 8 -7.57 -3.46 -19.50
N GLN A 9 -6.66 -2.58 -19.07
CA GLN A 9 -5.67 -2.94 -18.06
C GLN A 9 -6.37 -3.33 -16.75
N PRO A 10 -5.93 -4.43 -16.10
CA PRO A 10 -6.51 -4.84 -14.83
C PRO A 10 -6.25 -3.75 -13.78
N ARG A 11 -7.26 -3.46 -12.94
CA ARG A 11 -7.15 -2.45 -11.87
C ARG A 11 -6.04 -2.75 -10.87
N ILE A 12 -5.71 -4.03 -10.68
CA ILE A 12 -4.63 -4.50 -9.82
C ILE A 12 -3.75 -5.44 -10.65
N PRO A 13 -2.43 -5.21 -10.74
CA PRO A 13 -1.51 -6.12 -11.41
C PRO A 13 -1.53 -7.52 -10.79
N LEU A 14 -1.39 -8.56 -11.62
CA LEU A 14 -1.38 -9.96 -11.15
C LEU A 14 -0.28 -10.22 -10.11
N GLU A 15 0.88 -9.60 -10.27
CA GLU A 15 1.99 -9.74 -9.31
C GLU A 15 1.62 -9.18 -7.92
N GLY A 16 0.88 -8.07 -7.86
CA GLY A 16 0.35 -7.53 -6.61
C GLY A 16 -0.61 -8.49 -5.91
N VAL A 17 -1.47 -9.17 -6.68
CA VAL A 17 -2.39 -10.19 -6.16
C VAL A 17 -1.62 -11.40 -5.62
N LYS A 18 -0.59 -11.86 -6.33
CA LYS A 18 0.27 -12.97 -5.87
C LYS A 18 1.00 -12.61 -4.58
N MET A 19 1.51 -11.38 -4.47
CA MET A 19 2.18 -10.90 -3.27
C MET A 19 1.24 -10.83 -2.06
N ALA A 20 0.01 -10.35 -2.24
CA ALA A 20 -0.99 -10.22 -1.17
C ALA A 20 -1.35 -11.55 -0.49
N LYS A 21 -1.08 -12.70 -1.14
CA LYS A 21 -1.25 -14.03 -0.55
C LYS A 21 -0.38 -14.27 0.68
N TYR A 22 0.76 -13.59 0.80
CA TYR A 22 1.77 -13.87 1.81
C TYR A 22 1.80 -12.82 2.91
N LYS A 23 1.93 -13.25 4.17
CA LYS A 23 2.23 -12.35 5.28
C LYS A 23 3.70 -11.98 5.25
N MET A 24 3.99 -10.72 5.00
CA MET A 24 5.35 -10.20 4.95
C MET A 24 5.67 -9.47 6.25
N HIS A 25 6.83 -9.77 6.83
CA HIS A 25 7.34 -9.13 8.05
C HIS A 25 8.51 -8.22 7.69
N TYR A 26 8.51 -7.01 8.24
CA TYR A 26 9.52 -5.99 7.95
C TYR A 26 10.14 -5.46 9.25
N ASP A 27 11.45 -5.18 9.21
CA ASP A 27 12.18 -4.51 10.28
C ASP A 27 12.65 -3.14 9.80
N CYS A 28 12.16 -2.09 10.47
CA CYS A 28 12.50 -0.70 10.17
C CYS A 28 13.65 -0.16 11.04
N SER A 29 14.28 -0.99 11.88
CA SER A 29 15.32 -0.57 12.83
C SER A 29 16.50 0.13 12.16
N LYS A 30 16.87 -0.30 10.94
CA LYS A 30 17.94 0.34 10.15
C LYS A 30 17.63 1.81 9.84
N ALA A 31 16.40 2.11 9.40
CA ALA A 31 15.98 3.46 9.05
C ALA A 31 15.94 4.39 10.26
N ILE A 32 15.55 3.86 11.44
CA ILE A 32 15.59 4.61 12.69
C ILE A 32 17.04 4.97 13.03
N ARG A 33 17.95 3.98 12.99
CA ARG A 33 19.35 4.16 13.37
C ARG A 33 20.11 5.10 12.45
N GLU A 34 19.92 4.95 11.13
CA GLU A 34 20.77 5.60 10.13
C GLU A 34 20.16 6.91 9.63
N LEU A 35 18.84 7.03 9.61
CA LEU A 35 18.13 8.18 9.05
C LEU A 35 17.38 9.01 10.10
N GLY A 36 17.31 8.55 11.35
CA GLY A 36 16.60 9.25 12.41
C GLY A 36 15.09 9.38 12.18
N ILE A 37 14.51 8.53 11.30
CA ILE A 37 13.10 8.62 10.93
C ILE A 37 12.25 8.00 12.06
N PRO A 38 11.45 8.79 12.79
CA PRO A 38 10.61 8.26 13.85
C PRO A 38 9.50 7.38 13.25
N GLN A 39 9.23 6.25 13.89
CA GLN A 39 8.13 5.37 13.48
C GLN A 39 6.82 5.83 14.11
N THR A 40 5.75 5.73 13.35
CA THR A 40 4.37 5.92 13.83
C THR A 40 3.59 4.63 13.67
N PRO A 41 2.62 4.33 14.56
CA PRO A 41 1.75 3.17 14.40
C PRO A 41 1.07 3.14 13.01
N PRO A 42 0.99 1.97 12.35
CA PRO A 42 0.39 1.86 11.02
C PRO A 42 -1.04 2.41 10.93
N GLU A 43 -1.81 2.28 12.00
CA GLU A 43 -3.20 2.74 12.10
C GLU A 43 -3.30 4.25 11.88
N VAL A 44 -2.36 5.02 12.43
CA VAL A 44 -2.31 6.48 12.30
C VAL A 44 -2.00 6.87 10.85
N ALA A 45 -1.09 6.15 10.20
CA ALA A 45 -0.74 6.40 8.80
C ALA A 45 -1.92 6.10 7.86
N LEU A 46 -2.59 4.96 8.08
CA LEU A 46 -3.79 4.56 7.33
C LEU A 46 -4.92 5.57 7.52
N GLU A 47 -5.19 5.99 8.75
CA GLU A 47 -6.22 6.97 9.06
C GLU A 47 -5.98 8.29 8.30
N LYS A 48 -4.75 8.82 8.34
CA LYS A 48 -4.36 10.04 7.62
C LYS A 48 -4.60 9.90 6.12
N ALA A 49 -4.21 8.76 5.54
CA ALA A 49 -4.41 8.49 4.12
C ALA A 49 -5.89 8.45 3.74
N VAL A 50 -6.70 7.68 4.49
CA VAL A 50 -8.16 7.56 4.25
C VAL A 50 -8.86 8.91 4.38
N ARG A 51 -8.52 9.68 5.43
CA ARG A 51 -9.05 11.04 5.62
C ARG A 51 -8.74 11.92 4.41
N TRP A 52 -7.48 11.95 3.98
CA TRP A 52 -7.07 12.73 2.81
C TRP A 52 -7.85 12.35 1.54
N PHE A 53 -7.99 11.06 1.24
CA PHE A 53 -8.76 10.62 0.05
C PHE A 53 -10.23 11.02 0.11
N ARG A 54 -10.86 10.95 1.29
CA ARG A 54 -12.25 11.38 1.49
C ARG A 54 -12.40 12.89 1.32
N ASP A 55 -11.51 13.67 1.92
CA ASP A 55 -11.55 15.14 1.85
C ASP A 55 -11.42 15.65 0.41
N HIS A 56 -10.64 14.95 -0.42
CA HIS A 56 -10.41 15.29 -1.82
C HIS A 56 -11.37 14.59 -2.80
N LYS A 57 -12.39 13.88 -2.30
CA LYS A 57 -13.42 13.19 -3.11
C LYS A 57 -12.85 12.14 -4.08
N TYR A 58 -11.79 11.46 -3.66
CA TYR A 58 -11.21 10.32 -4.38
C TYR A 58 -11.67 8.95 -3.84
N ALA A 59 -12.42 8.96 -2.73
CA ALA A 59 -12.99 7.78 -2.09
C ALA A 59 -14.50 7.69 -2.32
#